data_AF-A0A352FDV1-F1
#
_entry.id   AF-A0A352FDV1-F1
#
_cell.length_a   1.000
_cell.length_b   1.000
_cell.length_c   1.000
_cell.angle_alpha   90.00
_cell.angle_beta   90.00
_cell.angle_gamma   90.00
#
_symmetry.space_group_name_H-M   'P 1'
#
loop_
_entity.id
_entity.type
_entity.pdbx_description
1 polymer ?
#
loop_
_entity_poly.entity_id
_entity_poly.type
_entity_poly.pdbx_seq_one_letter_code
_entity_poly.pdbx_strand_id
1 'polypeptide(L)'
;MVWQPAGTFIVLGTSNQAEDAVYADIAMADGVPVFKRPSGGQTVILTPLTLVISIRFFSEQLENPKVYFRKINQIIISALQDLGISNLCEKGISDIAIGEKKILGSSIYRKKKMVLYHAVLNVAESPAFISRYLKHPTREPDYRAGRNHDEFITSIHSAGYQIEPEIIRAALTKGIAENL
;
A
#
# COMPACT_ATOMS: atom_id res chain seq x y z
N MET A 1 1.69 -9.10 -10.71
CA MET A 1 2.61 -8.09 -11.26
C MET A 1 3.06 -7.17 -10.13
N VAL A 2 4.35 -6.87 -10.08
CA VAL A 2 4.92 -5.83 -9.21
C VAL A 2 5.57 -4.80 -10.12
N TRP A 3 5.21 -3.53 -9.99
CA TRP A 3 5.65 -2.46 -10.88
C TRP A 3 5.87 -1.15 -10.12
N GLN A 4 6.65 -0.26 -10.72
CA GLN A 4 6.98 1.06 -10.17
C GLN A 4 6.25 2.14 -10.98
N PRO A 5 5.56 3.09 -10.33
CA PRO A 5 4.94 4.22 -11.02
C PRO A 5 5.97 5.08 -11.75
N ALA A 6 5.67 5.46 -12.99
CA ALA A 6 6.51 6.37 -13.78
C ALA A 6 6.33 7.85 -13.37
N GLY A 7 5.36 8.15 -12.51
CA GLY A 7 5.03 9.50 -12.07
C GLY A 7 4.22 9.48 -10.78
N THR A 8 3.75 10.66 -10.38
CA THR A 8 2.98 10.85 -9.14
C THR A 8 1.49 10.84 -9.44
N PHE A 9 0.74 10.03 -8.70
CA PHE A 9 -0.70 9.88 -8.88
C PHE A 9 -1.40 9.74 -7.52
N ILE A 10 -2.57 10.36 -7.36
CA ILE A 10 -3.41 10.16 -6.18
C ILE A 10 -4.54 9.19 -6.56
N VAL A 11 -4.76 8.15 -5.75
CA VAL A 11 -5.77 7.11 -6.04
C VAL A 11 -6.73 6.98 -4.86
N LEU A 12 -7.94 7.50 -5.05
CA LEU A 12 -9.07 7.40 -4.13
C LEU A 12 -9.58 5.96 -4.03
N GLY A 13 -10.00 5.54 -2.84
CA GLY A 13 -10.84 4.36 -2.68
C GLY A 13 -12.24 4.58 -3.24
N THR A 14 -12.94 3.49 -3.57
CA THR A 14 -14.27 3.55 -4.22
C THR A 14 -15.28 4.42 -3.47
N SER A 15 -15.24 4.41 -2.13
CA SER A 15 -16.14 5.17 -1.26
C SER A 15 -15.58 6.52 -0.79
N ASN A 16 -14.39 6.91 -1.22
CA ASN A 16 -13.80 8.20 -0.84
C ASN A 16 -14.19 9.30 -1.82
N GLN A 17 -14.33 10.52 -1.30
CA GLN A 17 -14.46 11.71 -2.12
C GLN A 17 -13.16 12.50 -2.11
N ALA A 18 -12.87 13.18 -3.22
CA ALA A 18 -11.62 13.92 -3.38
C ALA A 18 -11.55 15.06 -2.35
N GLU A 19 -12.68 15.72 -2.10
CA GLU A 19 -12.79 16.88 -1.22
C GLU A 19 -12.49 16.50 0.24
N ASP A 20 -12.79 15.26 0.65
CA ASP A 20 -12.55 14.78 2.02
C ASP A 20 -11.11 14.26 2.22
N ALA A 21 -10.50 13.72 1.16
CA ALA A 21 -9.26 12.96 1.28
C ALA A 21 -8.02 13.66 0.70
N VAL A 22 -8.21 14.68 -0.15
CA VAL A 22 -7.14 15.29 -0.93
C VAL A 22 -7.14 16.80 -0.73
N TYR A 23 -5.95 17.39 -0.63
CA TYR A 23 -5.77 18.83 -0.81
C TYR A 23 -5.83 19.16 -2.31
N ALA A 24 -7.04 19.24 -2.85
CA ALA A 24 -7.31 19.32 -4.29
C ALA A 24 -6.59 20.50 -4.98
N ASP A 25 -6.54 21.67 -4.34
CA ASP A 25 -5.86 22.85 -4.88
C ASP A 25 -4.35 22.60 -5.05
N ILE A 26 -3.72 21.92 -4.09
CA ILE A 26 -2.30 21.57 -4.14
C ILE A 26 -2.06 20.53 -5.24
N ALA A 27 -2.88 19.48 -5.30
CA ALA A 27 -2.78 18.46 -6.34
C ALA A 27 -2.93 19.06 -7.75
N MET A 28 -3.89 19.97 -7.92
CA MET A 28 -4.13 20.66 -9.18
C MET A 28 -2.96 21.59 -9.55
N ALA A 29 -2.46 22.39 -8.61
CA ALA A 29 -1.33 23.28 -8.85
C ALA A 29 -0.04 22.53 -9.22
N ASP A 30 0.18 21.37 -8.60
CA ASP A 30 1.35 20.51 -8.87
C ASP A 30 1.14 19.59 -10.10
N GLY A 31 -0.03 19.64 -10.75
CA GLY A 31 -0.35 18.79 -11.90
C GLY A 31 -0.47 17.29 -11.58
N VAL A 32 -0.74 16.95 -10.31
CA VAL A 32 -0.89 15.57 -9.84
C VAL A 32 -2.32 15.09 -10.09
N PRO A 33 -2.55 14.13 -11.02
CA PRO A 33 -3.89 13.65 -11.32
C PRO A 33 -4.46 12.80 -10.19
N VAL A 34 -5.79 12.86 -10.05
CA VAL A 34 -6.56 12.11 -9.06
C VAL A 34 -7.44 11.07 -9.78
N PHE A 35 -7.26 9.80 -9.43
CA PHE A 35 -8.04 8.68 -9.94
C PHE A 35 -8.88 8.05 -8.83
N LYS A 36 -9.89 7.26 -9.22
CA LYS A 36 -10.68 6.44 -8.28
C LYS A 36 -10.62 4.98 -8.71
N ARG A 37 -10.30 4.10 -7.76
CA ARG A 37 -10.21 2.65 -8.00
C ARG A 37 -11.49 1.93 -7.58
N PRO A 38 -11.81 0.76 -8.16
CA PRO A 38 -13.06 0.04 -7.87
C PRO A 38 -13.06 -0.68 -6.51
N SER A 39 -11.89 -0.86 -5.88
CA SER A 39 -11.76 -1.48 -4.56
C SER A 39 -12.02 -0.49 -3.42
N GLY A 40 -12.32 -1.01 -2.23
CA GLY A 40 -12.41 -0.21 -0.99
C GLY A 40 -11.06 0.29 -0.46
N GLY A 41 -11.04 0.69 0.82
CA GLY A 41 -9.87 1.27 1.49
C GLY A 41 -9.75 2.77 1.29
N GLN A 42 -8.75 3.39 1.90
CA GLN A 42 -8.52 4.84 1.85
C GLN A 42 -7.73 5.30 0.62
N THR A 43 -7.57 6.61 0.48
CA THR A 43 -6.74 7.23 -0.56
C THR A 43 -5.26 6.91 -0.37
N VAL A 44 -4.55 6.71 -1.48
CA VAL A 44 -3.11 6.45 -1.50
C VAL A 44 -2.46 7.42 -2.48
N ILE A 45 -1.17 7.69 -2.29
CA ILE A 45 -0.33 8.31 -3.30
C ILE A 45 0.61 7.25 -3.90
N LEU A 46 0.74 7.29 -5.22
CA LEU A 46 1.69 6.49 -5.98
C LEU A 46 2.79 7.43 -6.44
N THR A 47 4.04 7.05 -6.25
CA THR A 47 5.20 7.83 -6.71
C THR A 47 6.26 6.88 -7.27
N PRO A 48 7.27 7.40 -8.00
CA PRO A 48 8.44 6.60 -8.38
C PRO A 48 9.21 6.02 -7.18
N LEU A 49 8.92 6.43 -5.94
CA LEU A 49 9.53 5.88 -4.73
C LEU A 49 8.66 4.80 -4.04
N THR A 50 7.63 4.32 -4.75
CA THR A 50 6.73 3.27 -4.28
C THR A 50 6.71 2.09 -5.26
N LEU A 51 6.36 0.90 -4.75
CA LEU A 51 6.07 -0.26 -5.59
C LEU A 51 4.59 -0.62 -5.47
N VAL A 52 3.96 -0.87 -6.61
CA VAL A 52 2.58 -1.32 -6.70
C VAL A 52 2.54 -2.82 -6.96
N ILE A 53 1.83 -3.53 -6.10
CA ILE A 53 1.61 -4.98 -6.20
C ILE A 53 0.18 -5.18 -6.70
N SER A 54 -0.01 -6.01 -7.72
CA SER A 54 -1.34 -6.35 -8.25
C SER A 54 -1.39 -7.84 -8.57
N ILE A 55 -2.26 -8.56 -7.87
CA ILE A 55 -2.38 -10.02 -7.92
C ILE A 55 -3.82 -10.37 -8.21
N ARG A 56 -4.03 -11.10 -9.30
CA ARG A 56 -5.33 -11.65 -9.67
C ARG A 56 -5.28 -13.16 -9.49
N PHE A 57 -6.25 -13.69 -8.74
CA PHE A 57 -6.41 -15.13 -8.58
C PHE A 57 -7.89 -15.50 -8.54
N PHE A 58 -8.16 -16.78 -8.76
CA PHE A 58 -9.51 -17.33 -8.71
C PHE A 58 -9.74 -18.01 -7.37
N SER A 59 -10.93 -17.84 -6.81
CA SER A 59 -11.40 -18.57 -5.64
C SER A 59 -12.78 -19.15 -5.94
N GLU A 60 -12.88 -20.47 -5.82
CA GLU A 60 -14.13 -21.23 -5.99
C GLU A 60 -15.18 -20.80 -4.95
N GLN A 61 -14.74 -20.47 -3.73
CA GLN A 61 -15.56 -20.03 -2.62
C GLN A 61 -15.18 -18.61 -2.18
N LEU A 62 -16.19 -17.76 -1.92
CA LEU A 62 -15.97 -16.40 -1.45
C LEU A 62 -15.57 -16.40 0.03
N GLU A 63 -14.27 -16.43 0.29
CA GLU A 63 -13.75 -16.26 1.64
C GLU A 63 -13.87 -14.82 2.16
N ASN A 64 -13.74 -14.69 3.48
CA ASN A 64 -13.61 -13.40 4.16
C ASN A 64 -12.36 -12.65 3.64
N PRO A 65 -12.46 -11.34 3.29
CA PRO A 65 -11.31 -10.55 2.83
C PRO A 65 -10.05 -10.67 3.69
N LYS A 66 -10.22 -10.82 5.01
CA LYS A 66 -9.11 -10.96 5.96
C LYS A 66 -8.23 -12.17 5.65
N VAL A 67 -8.78 -13.26 5.12
CA VAL A 67 -8.00 -14.45 4.77
C VAL A 67 -7.07 -14.15 3.60
N TYR A 68 -7.59 -13.49 2.56
CA TYR A 68 -6.78 -13.07 1.41
C TYR A 68 -5.71 -12.06 1.80
N PHE A 69 -6.04 -11.07 2.64
CA PHE A 69 -5.05 -10.11 3.16
C PHE A 69 -3.93 -10.85 3.89
N ARG A 70 -4.27 -11.69 4.87
CA ARG A 70 -3.28 -12.46 5.64
C ARG A 70 -2.40 -13.31 4.73
N LYS A 71 -2.99 -14.11 3.84
CA LYS A 71 -2.22 -14.98 2.93
C LYS A 71 -1.20 -14.19 2.12
N ILE A 72 -1.63 -13.11 1.48
CA ILE A 72 -0.78 -12.34 0.55
C ILE A 72 0.22 -11.47 1.31
N ASN A 73 -0.19 -10.87 2.43
CA ASN A 73 0.71 -10.09 3.27
C ASN A 73 1.84 -10.96 3.83
N GLN A 74 1.58 -12.21 4.21
CA GLN A 74 2.63 -13.13 4.68
C GLN A 74 3.65 -13.47 3.58
N ILE A 75 3.21 -13.64 2.33
CA ILE A 75 4.13 -13.81 1.19
C ILE A 75 5.03 -12.58 1.03
N ILE A 76 4.44 -11.37 1.11
CA ILE A 76 5.18 -10.12 1.02
C ILE A 76 6.17 -9.97 2.18
N ILE A 77 5.73 -10.25 3.42
CA ILE A 77 6.57 -10.19 4.61
C ILE A 77 7.76 -11.15 4.46
N SER A 78 7.53 -12.40 4.08
CA SER A 78 8.60 -13.39 3.88
C SER A 78 9.62 -12.91 2.84
N ALA A 79 9.15 -12.43 1.69
CA ALA A 79 10.05 -11.94 0.64
C ALA A 79 10.89 -10.72 1.08
N LEU A 80 10.33 -9.85 1.93
CA LEU A 80 11.07 -8.72 2.51
C LEU A 80 12.05 -9.17 3.61
N GLN A 81 11.68 -10.17 4.41
CA GLN A 81 12.55 -10.78 5.42
C GLN A 81 13.77 -11.47 4.79
N ASP A 82 13.59 -12.13 3.66
CA ASP A 82 14.69 -12.75 2.90
C ASP A 82 15.71 -11.71 2.38
N LEU A 83 15.30 -10.45 2.27
CA LEU A 83 16.19 -9.31 1.96
C LEU A 83 16.85 -8.70 3.20
N GLY A 84 16.65 -9.29 4.39
CA GLY A 84 17.19 -8.82 5.65
C GLY A 84 16.35 -7.75 6.36
N ILE A 85 15.14 -7.45 5.87
CA ILE A 85 14.26 -6.48 6.53
C ILE A 85 13.63 -7.14 7.77
N SER A 86 13.88 -6.57 8.95
CA SER A 86 13.41 -7.11 10.22
C SER A 86 12.26 -6.29 10.82
N ASN A 87 11.63 -6.82 11.88
CA ASN A 87 10.52 -6.18 12.60
C ASN A 87 9.26 -5.89 11.75
N LEU A 88 9.04 -6.69 10.70
CA LEU A 88 7.84 -6.64 9.86
C LEU A 88 6.67 -7.33 10.55
N CYS A 89 5.49 -6.69 10.52
CA CYS A 89 4.28 -7.28 11.06
C CYS A 89 3.04 -6.84 10.28
N GLU A 90 2.02 -7.70 10.28
CA GLU A 90 0.68 -7.30 9.86
C GLU A 90 0.02 -6.47 10.96
N LYS A 91 -0.62 -5.36 10.57
CA LYS A 91 -1.33 -4.46 11.49
C LYS A 91 -2.71 -4.11 10.94
N GLY A 92 -3.67 -3.93 11.87
CA GLY A 92 -5.05 -3.65 11.51
C GLY A 92 -5.67 -4.75 10.65
N ILE A 93 -6.32 -4.37 9.55
CA ILE A 93 -7.02 -5.31 8.65
C ILE A 93 -6.12 -5.77 7.50
N SER A 94 -5.24 -4.90 6.99
CA SER A 94 -4.63 -5.06 5.67
C SER A 94 -3.30 -4.33 5.50
N ASP A 95 -2.69 -3.87 6.60
CA ASP A 95 -1.44 -3.11 6.55
C ASP A 95 -0.24 -4.01 6.88
N ILE A 96 0.93 -3.66 6.34
CA ILE A 96 2.22 -4.15 6.82
C ILE A 96 3.00 -2.97 7.37
N ALA A 97 3.61 -3.16 8.54
CA ALA A 97 4.38 -2.17 9.26
C ALA A 97 5.78 -2.69 9.60
N ILE A 98 6.72 -1.75 9.76
CA ILE A 98 7.98 -1.98 10.49
C ILE A 98 7.76 -1.41 11.89
N GLY A 99 7.67 -2.29 12.90
CA GLY A 99 7.20 -1.92 14.24
C GLY A 99 5.78 -1.32 14.19
N GLU A 100 5.62 -0.07 14.66
CA GLU A 100 4.32 0.63 14.68
C GLU A 100 4.12 1.61 13.51
N LYS A 101 5.02 1.60 12.52
CA LYS A 101 4.95 2.49 11.35
C LYS A 101 4.64 1.72 10.08
N LYS A 102 3.57 2.12 9.42
CA LYS A 102 3.06 1.52 8.19
C LYS A 102 4.04 1.75 7.03
N ILE A 103 4.34 0.67 6.29
CA ILE A 103 5.07 0.72 5.01
C ILE A 103 4.22 0.25 3.84
N LEU A 104 3.14 -0.50 4.07
CA LEU A 104 2.27 -0.98 3.01
C LEU A 104 0.81 -0.90 3.39
N GLY A 105 0.00 -0.40 2.47
CA GLY A 105 -1.46 -0.49 2.51
C GLY A 105 -1.98 -1.34 1.36
N SER A 106 -2.91 -2.24 1.65
CA SER A 106 -3.53 -3.09 0.64
C SER A 106 -5.05 -2.94 0.58
N SER A 107 -5.62 -3.39 -0.53
CA SER A 107 -7.06 -3.44 -0.74
C SER A 107 -7.43 -4.58 -1.68
N ILE A 108 -8.71 -4.95 -1.65
CA ILE A 108 -9.24 -6.06 -2.42
C ILE A 108 -10.47 -5.59 -3.20
N TYR A 109 -10.51 -5.96 -4.48
CA TYR A 109 -11.70 -5.96 -5.30
C TYR A 109 -12.12 -7.40 -5.60
N ARG A 110 -13.42 -7.70 -5.56
CA ARG A 110 -13.93 -9.06 -5.75
C ARG A 110 -15.11 -9.05 -6.71
N LYS A 111 -15.17 -10.04 -7.60
CA LYS A 111 -16.31 -10.26 -8.48
C LYS A 111 -16.45 -11.76 -8.77
N LYS A 112 -17.59 -12.35 -8.38
CA LYS A 112 -17.89 -13.79 -8.53
C LYS A 112 -16.74 -14.66 -7.97
N LYS A 113 -16.02 -15.37 -8.84
CA LYS A 113 -14.89 -16.26 -8.50
C LYS A 113 -13.52 -15.59 -8.63
N MET A 114 -13.45 -14.28 -8.85
CA MET A 114 -12.19 -13.56 -9.07
C MET A 114 -11.93 -12.58 -7.93
N VAL A 115 -10.69 -12.61 -7.43
CA VAL A 115 -10.16 -11.67 -6.44
C VAL A 115 -8.99 -10.92 -7.06
N LEU A 116 -9.04 -9.60 -6.97
CA LEU A 116 -7.92 -8.70 -7.25
C LEU A 116 -7.44 -8.13 -5.92
N TYR A 117 -6.26 -8.56 -5.48
CA TYR A 117 -5.52 -7.90 -4.42
C TYR A 117 -4.59 -6.86 -5.04
N HIS A 118 -4.54 -5.68 -4.45
CA HIS A 118 -3.49 -4.72 -4.76
C HIS A 118 -2.95 -4.06 -3.51
N ALA A 119 -1.70 -3.61 -3.58
CA ALA A 119 -1.04 -2.94 -2.49
C ALA A 119 -0.04 -1.92 -3.00
N VAL A 120 0.27 -0.95 -2.14
CA VAL A 120 1.33 0.02 -2.36
C VAL A 120 2.33 -0.13 -1.24
N LEU A 121 3.56 -0.49 -1.60
CA LEU A 121 4.72 -0.56 -0.72
C LEU A 121 5.51 0.75 -0.82
N ASN A 122 5.71 1.42 0.31
CA ASN A 122 6.53 2.61 0.39
C ASN A 122 8.02 2.23 0.50
N VAL A 123 8.76 2.37 -0.60
CA VAL A 123 10.19 2.05 -0.62
C VAL A 123 10.99 3.21 -0.05
N ALA A 124 10.73 4.43 -0.51
CA ALA A 124 11.52 5.60 -0.11
C ALA A 124 10.74 6.92 0.03
N GLU A 125 9.42 6.95 -0.22
CA GLU A 125 8.65 8.20 -0.16
C GLU A 125 8.55 8.74 1.27
N SER A 126 8.71 10.05 1.39
CA SER A 126 8.68 10.72 2.69
C SER A 126 7.23 10.90 3.18
N PRO A 127 6.96 10.72 4.49
CA PRO A 127 5.66 11.05 5.05
C PRO A 127 5.22 12.49 4.81
N ALA A 128 6.16 13.44 4.79
CA ALA A 128 5.91 14.84 4.48
C ALA A 128 5.37 15.03 3.04
N PHE A 129 5.91 14.31 2.06
CA PHE A 129 5.39 14.32 0.69
C PHE A 129 3.96 13.76 0.64
N ILE A 130 3.69 12.67 1.37
CA ILE A 130 2.34 12.10 1.45
C ILE A 130 1.37 13.11 2.10
N SER A 131 1.77 13.76 3.19
CA SER A 131 0.99 14.77 3.91
C SER A 131 0.68 16.01 3.08
N ARG A 132 1.54 16.37 2.12
CA ARG A 132 1.31 17.50 1.21
C ARG A 132 0.02 17.33 0.42
N TYR A 133 -0.31 16.09 0.03
CA TYR A 133 -1.44 15.81 -0.86
C TYR A 133 -2.64 15.21 -0.13
N LEU A 134 -2.41 14.43 0.93
CA LEU A 134 -3.46 13.66 1.59
C LEU A 134 -3.87 14.28 2.93
N LYS A 135 -5.18 14.46 3.09
CA LYS A 135 -5.80 14.84 4.35
C LYS A 135 -5.76 13.66 5.32
N HIS A 136 -5.89 13.94 6.62
CA HIS A 136 -6.08 12.87 7.61
C HIS A 136 -7.35 12.07 7.27
N PRO A 137 -7.29 10.73 7.23
CA PRO A 137 -8.44 9.95 6.80
C PRO A 137 -9.56 9.98 7.84
N THR A 138 -10.81 10.06 7.39
CA THR A 138 -11.99 10.00 8.27
C THR A 138 -12.21 8.65 8.95
N ARG A 139 -11.56 7.60 8.45
CA ARG A 139 -11.49 6.28 9.09
C ARG A 139 -10.06 5.79 9.08
N GLU A 140 -9.59 5.33 10.21
CA GLU A 140 -8.24 4.82 10.39
C GLU A 140 -8.26 3.46 11.08
N PRO A 141 -7.21 2.62 10.89
CA PRO A 141 -7.07 1.42 11.68
C PRO A 141 -6.74 1.76 13.13
N ASP A 142 -7.20 0.96 14.08
CA ASP A 142 -7.08 1.23 15.53
C ASP A 142 -5.65 1.56 15.97
N TYR A 143 -4.64 0.90 15.38
CA TYR A 143 -3.24 1.12 15.72
C TYR A 143 -2.67 2.46 15.23
N ARG A 144 -3.37 3.19 14.34
CA ARG A 144 -2.97 4.57 13.98
C ARG A 144 -3.09 5.49 15.20
N ALA A 145 -4.11 5.30 16.03
CA ALA A 145 -4.32 6.01 17.29
C ALA A 145 -4.23 7.54 17.14
N GLY A 146 -4.84 8.09 16.09
CA GLY A 146 -4.87 9.53 15.79
C GLY A 146 -3.55 10.12 15.29
N ARG A 147 -2.48 9.32 15.17
CA ARG A 147 -1.18 9.79 14.68
C ARG A 147 -1.27 10.38 13.28
N ASN A 148 -0.59 11.51 13.10
CA ASN A 148 -0.44 12.12 11.78
C ASN A 148 0.44 11.25 10.87
N HIS A 149 0.46 11.53 9.58
CA HIS A 149 1.22 10.72 8.62
C HIS A 149 2.71 10.60 8.97
N ASP A 150 3.35 11.66 9.48
CA ASP A 150 4.78 11.65 9.85
C ASP A 150 5.12 10.70 11.00
N GLU A 151 4.15 10.44 11.88
CA GLU A 151 4.28 9.56 13.03
C GLU A 151 3.82 8.12 12.71
N PHE A 152 2.95 7.97 11.71
CA PHE A 152 2.29 6.71 11.37
C PHE A 152 2.91 5.97 10.18
N ILE A 153 3.44 6.70 9.20
CA ILE A 153 3.98 6.15 7.97
C ILE A 153 5.51 6.16 8.03
N THR A 154 6.13 5.13 7.46
CA THR A 154 7.55 5.14 7.14
C THR A 154 7.77 4.50 5.76
N SER A 155 9.03 4.40 5.35
CA SER A 155 9.47 3.73 4.14
C SER A 155 10.56 2.73 4.48
N ILE A 156 10.82 1.77 3.59
CA ILE A 156 11.92 0.81 3.76
C ILE A 156 13.25 1.55 3.99
N HIS A 157 13.52 2.58 3.20
CA HIS A 157 14.73 3.40 3.31
C HIS A 157 14.77 4.22 4.61
N SER A 158 13.67 4.85 5.01
CA SER A 158 13.59 5.61 6.27
C SER A 158 13.74 4.73 7.51
N ALA A 159 13.40 3.44 7.38
CA ALA A 159 13.61 2.44 8.44
C ALA A 159 15.05 1.89 8.49
N GLY A 160 15.96 2.41 7.65
CA GLY A 160 17.39 2.06 7.66
C GLY A 160 17.81 1.01 6.64
N TYR A 161 16.90 0.51 5.79
CA TYR A 161 17.21 -0.51 4.79
C TYR A 161 17.42 0.14 3.42
N GLN A 162 18.68 0.31 3.03
CA GLN A 162 19.07 0.89 1.74
C GLN A 162 19.11 -0.18 0.64
N ILE A 163 17.93 -0.69 0.26
CA ILE A 163 17.77 -1.73 -0.75
C ILE A 163 17.19 -1.09 -2.02
N GLU A 164 17.79 -1.38 -3.17
CA GLU A 164 17.32 -0.88 -4.46
C GLU A 164 15.89 -1.35 -4.77
N PRO A 165 15.00 -0.47 -5.27
CA PRO A 165 13.62 -0.83 -5.61
C PRO A 165 13.50 -2.05 -6.52
N GLU A 166 14.46 -2.22 -7.45
CA GLU A 166 14.49 -3.34 -8.38
C GLU A 166 14.75 -4.68 -7.66
N ILE A 167 15.60 -4.71 -6.64
CA ILE A 167 15.86 -5.91 -5.83
C ILE A 167 14.61 -6.30 -5.05
N ILE A 168 13.94 -5.30 -4.44
CA ILE A 168 12.66 -5.51 -3.75
C ILE A 168 11.62 -6.04 -4.72
N ARG A 169 11.49 -5.42 -5.90
CA ARG A 169 10.55 -5.84 -6.95
C ARG A 169 10.80 -7.29 -7.38
N ALA A 170 12.06 -7.67 -7.58
CA ALA A 170 12.44 -9.03 -7.96
C ALA A 170 12.07 -10.06 -6.88
N ALA A 171 12.40 -9.77 -5.61
CA ALA A 171 12.05 -10.63 -4.48
C ALA A 171 10.54 -10.81 -4.32
N LEU A 172 9.77 -9.72 -4.38
CA LEU A 172 8.31 -9.77 -4.31
C LEU A 172 7.71 -10.56 -5.49
N THR A 173 8.24 -10.35 -6.70
CA THR A 173 7.76 -11.07 -7.89
C THR A 173 8.01 -12.57 -7.75
N LYS A 174 9.19 -12.97 -7.28
CA LYS A 174 9.54 -14.37 -7.02
C LYS A 174 8.62 -14.97 -5.94
N GLY A 175 8.52 -14.33 -4.78
CA GLY A 175 7.71 -14.84 -3.67
C GLY A 175 6.22 -14.98 -4.03
N ILE A 176 5.67 -14.05 -4.80
CA ILE A 176 4.29 -14.15 -5.31
C ILE A 176 4.14 -15.35 -6.26
N ALA A 177 5.06 -15.53 -7.22
CA ALA A 177 4.97 -16.59 -8.22
C ALA A 177 5.13 -18.01 -7.63
N GLU A 178 5.89 -18.14 -6.54
CA GLU A 178 6.11 -19.44 -5.87
C GLU A 178 4.93 -19.87 -4.98
N ASN A 179 4.03 -18.94 -4.61
CA ASN A 179 3.00 -19.17 -3.58
C ASN A 179 1.55 -18.91 -4.04
N LEU A 180 1.33 -18.46 -5.27
CA LEU A 180 0.00 -18.12 -5.84
C LEU A 180 -0.11 -18.49 -7.31
#